data_AF-A0A5J5RLJ0-F1
#
_entry.id   AF-A0A5J5RLJ0-F1
#
_cell.length_a   1.000
_cell.length_b   1.000
_cell.length_c   1.000
_cell.angle_alpha   90.00
_cell.angle_beta   90.00
_cell.angle_gamma   90.00
#
_symmetry.space_group_name_H-M   'P 1'
#
loop_
_entity.id
_entity.type
_entity.pdbx_description
1 polymer ?
#
loop_
_entity_poly.entity_id
_entity_poly.type
_entity_poly.pdbx_seq_one_letter_code
_entity_poly.pdbx_strand_id
1 'polypeptide(L)'
;MAGLYVYSVLVVLLLTCGAVMATKENDQIIKEKNCETKMGLPCFLEAFTSIVETGSISNKCCVELVVLGKVCHSALVKRTLENPLFKDLRPATIIAKSIQTWNNCLALIDSPSPSA
;
A
#
# COMPACT_ATOMS: atom_id res chain seq x y z
N MET A 1 24.67 38.46 7.25
CA MET A 1 25.10 37.09 7.57
C MET A 1 24.04 36.31 8.35
N ALA A 2 23.44 36.87 9.42
CA ALA A 2 22.41 36.19 10.22
C ALA A 2 21.14 35.79 9.45
N GLY A 3 20.63 36.64 8.55
CA GLY A 3 19.40 36.34 7.79
C GLY A 3 19.51 35.13 6.84
N LEU A 4 20.68 34.94 6.21
CA LEU A 4 20.94 33.78 5.36
C LEU A 4 21.04 32.49 6.18
N TYR A 5 21.56 32.55 7.40
CA TYR A 5 21.63 31.40 8.29
C TYR A 5 20.24 30.97 8.78
N VAL A 6 19.39 31.92 9.18
CA VAL A 6 18.01 31.64 9.60
C VAL A 6 17.18 31.06 8.45
N TYR A 7 17.33 31.61 7.24
CA TYR A 7 16.68 31.07 6.04
C TYR A 7 17.15 29.64 5.73
N SER A 8 18.46 29.41 5.75
CA SER A 8 19.03 28.07 5.54
C SER A 8 18.54 27.05 6.58
N VAL A 9 18.46 27.43 7.85
CA VAL A 9 17.94 26.57 8.93
C VAL A 9 16.45 26.26 8.73
N LEU A 10 15.64 27.25 8.36
CA LEU A 10 14.22 27.05 8.06
C LEU A 10 14.00 26.12 6.87
N VAL A 11 14.77 26.29 5.79
CA VAL A 11 14.69 25.42 4.61
C VAL A 11 15.07 23.98 4.97
N VAL A 12 16.15 23.77 5.72
CA VAL A 12 16.57 22.44 6.20
C VAL A 12 15.50 21.81 7.09
N LEU A 13 14.88 22.59 7.98
CA LEU A 13 13.79 22.13 8.85
C LEU A 13 12.55 21.71 8.05
N LEU A 14 12.15 22.49 7.04
CA LEU A 14 11.02 22.17 6.18
C LEU A 14 11.28 20.92 5.34
N LEU A 15 12.49 20.77 4.79
CA LEU A 15 12.89 19.59 4.00
C LEU A 15 12.90 18.31 4.83
N THR A 16 13.45 18.37 6.05
CA THR A 16 13.50 17.22 6.96
C THR A 16 12.13 16.85 7.51
N CYS A 17 11.29 17.84 7.84
CA CYS A 17 9.93 17.59 8.30
C CYS A 17 9.04 17.00 7.18
N GLY A 18 9.13 17.53 5.96
CA GLY A 18 8.37 17.03 4.81
C GLY A 18 8.68 15.57 4.46
N ALA A 19 9.95 15.17 4.50
CA ALA A 19 10.36 13.79 4.24
C ALA A 19 9.88 12.82 5.35
N VAL A 20 9.90 13.24 6.62
CA VAL A 20 9.42 12.44 7.75
C VAL A 20 7.90 12.27 7.74
N MET A 21 7.14 13.28 7.29
CA MET A 21 5.68 13.19 7.24
C MET A 21 5.18 12.16 6.22
N ALA A 22 5.87 11.97 5.10
CA ALA A 22 5.42 11.08 4.01
C ALA A 22 5.46 9.58 4.39
N THR A 23 6.48 9.15 5.16
CA THR A 23 6.61 7.77 5.65
C THR A 23 5.77 7.52 6.90
N LYS A 24 5.62 8.54 7.77
CA LYS A 24 4.76 8.47 8.96
C LYS A 24 3.28 8.25 8.59
N GLU A 25 2.82 8.84 7.49
CA GLU A 25 1.40 8.80 7.10
C GLU A 25 0.89 7.36 6.92
N ASN A 26 1.61 6.52 6.16
CA ASN A 26 1.15 5.17 5.85
C ASN A 26 1.18 4.28 7.08
N ASP A 27 2.26 4.33 7.87
CA ASP A 27 2.40 3.56 9.10
C ASP A 27 1.34 3.95 10.12
N GLN A 28 1.01 5.24 10.20
CA GLN A 28 -0.07 5.73 11.03
C GLN A 28 -1.42 5.19 10.54
N ILE A 29 -1.72 5.24 9.23
CA ILE A 29 -2.95 4.67 8.65
C ILE A 29 -3.04 3.16 8.93
N ILE A 30 -1.96 2.42 8.70
CA ILE A 30 -1.89 0.96 8.91
C ILE A 30 -2.23 0.63 10.36
N LYS A 31 -1.64 1.36 11.31
CA LYS A 31 -1.86 1.17 12.74
C LYS A 31 -3.28 1.57 13.16
N GLU A 32 -3.73 2.78 12.83
CA GLU A 32 -5.04 3.31 13.24
C GLU A 32 -6.22 2.50 12.68
N LYS A 33 -6.05 1.93 11.49
CA LYS A 33 -7.09 1.12 10.83
C LYS A 33 -6.95 -0.38 11.10
N ASN A 34 -5.97 -0.79 11.91
CA ASN A 34 -5.62 -2.18 12.19
C ASN A 34 -5.49 -3.02 10.91
N CYS A 35 -4.80 -2.49 9.89
CA CYS A 35 -4.76 -3.12 8.58
C CYS A 35 -4.13 -4.52 8.60
N GLU A 36 -3.08 -4.71 9.40
CA GLU A 36 -2.32 -5.96 9.46
C GLU A 36 -3.12 -7.15 10.03
N THR A 37 -4.22 -6.91 10.76
CA THR A 37 -5.02 -7.97 11.37
C THR A 37 -6.25 -8.36 10.54
N LYS A 38 -6.57 -7.61 9.48
CA LYS A 38 -7.80 -7.80 8.68
C LYS A 38 -7.71 -8.88 7.61
N MET A 39 -6.51 -9.34 7.30
CA MET A 39 -6.25 -10.34 6.26
C MET A 39 -5.39 -11.46 6.83
N GLY A 40 -5.74 -12.71 6.53
CA GLY A 40 -4.94 -13.85 6.95
C GLY A 40 -3.59 -13.87 6.26
N LEU A 41 -2.55 -14.35 6.95
CA LEU A 41 -1.20 -14.49 6.40
C LEU A 41 -1.16 -15.24 5.06
N PRO A 42 -1.90 -16.35 4.84
CA PRO A 42 -1.90 -17.04 3.55
C PRO A 42 -2.36 -16.13 2.40
N CYS A 43 -3.46 -15.40 2.61
CA CYS A 43 -4.00 -14.51 1.60
C CYS A 43 -3.12 -13.27 1.41
N PHE A 44 -2.52 -12.75 2.48
CA PHE A 44 -1.55 -11.65 2.39
C PHE A 44 -0.36 -12.03 1.50
N LEU A 45 0.23 -13.21 1.73
CA LEU A 45 1.35 -13.71 0.92
C LEU A 45 0.95 -13.93 -0.53
N GLU A 46 -0.23 -14.53 -0.77
CA GLU A 46 -0.73 -14.75 -2.12
C GLU A 46 -0.94 -13.43 -2.89
N ALA A 47 -1.57 -12.44 -2.26
CA ALA A 47 -1.76 -11.11 -2.85
C ALA A 47 -0.42 -10.42 -3.12
N PHE A 48 0.51 -10.49 -2.18
CA PHE A 48 1.85 -9.92 -2.33
C PHE A 48 2.59 -10.55 -3.52
N THR A 49 2.63 -11.88 -3.60
CA THR A 49 3.28 -12.60 -4.69
C THR A 49 2.60 -12.31 -6.04
N SER A 50 1.26 -12.28 -6.09
CA SER A 50 0.51 -11.92 -7.30
C SER A 50 0.89 -10.54 -7.83
N ILE A 51 1.07 -9.55 -6.95
CA ILE A 51 1.46 -8.18 -7.31
C ILE A 51 2.93 -8.09 -7.72
N VAL A 52 3.84 -8.77 -7.04
CA VAL A 52 5.29 -8.67 -7.28
C VAL A 52 5.73 -9.51 -8.47
N GLU A 53 5.35 -10.79 -8.51
CA GLU A 53 5.85 -11.77 -9.48
C GLU A 53 4.94 -11.93 -10.71
N THR A 54 3.73 -11.35 -10.67
CA THR A 54 2.65 -11.58 -11.63
C THR A 54 2.00 -12.95 -11.44
N GLY A 55 0.83 -12.96 -10.83
CA GLY A 55 0.01 -14.16 -10.67
C GLY A 55 -1.45 -13.82 -10.47
N SER A 56 -2.30 -14.85 -10.42
CA SER A 56 -3.70 -14.70 -10.00
C SER A 56 -3.82 -14.77 -8.49
N ILE A 57 -4.84 -14.09 -7.96
CA ILE A 57 -5.30 -14.25 -6.58
C ILE A 57 -6.58 -15.09 -6.60
N SER A 58 -6.73 -15.98 -5.63
CA SER A 58 -7.86 -16.87 -5.47
C SER A 58 -9.10 -16.10 -5.04
N ASN A 59 -10.28 -16.62 -5.36
CA ASN A 59 -11.55 -16.00 -4.98
C ASN A 59 -11.67 -15.81 -3.46
N LYS A 60 -11.18 -16.80 -2.68
CA LYS A 60 -11.12 -16.71 -1.21
C LYS A 60 -10.30 -15.51 -0.77
N CYS A 61 -9.09 -15.35 -1.31
CA CYS A 61 -8.21 -14.26 -0.92
C CYS A 61 -8.65 -12.91 -1.49
N CYS A 62 -9.40 -12.88 -2.59
CA CYS A 62 -10.09 -11.68 -3.03
C CYS A 62 -11.13 -11.19 -2.03
N VAL A 63 -11.92 -12.08 -1.42
CA VAL A 63 -12.88 -11.70 -0.37
C VAL A 63 -12.13 -11.05 0.80
N GLU A 64 -11.06 -11.68 1.30
CA GLU A 64 -10.26 -11.11 2.39
C GLU A 64 -9.59 -9.78 2.00
N LEU A 65 -9.11 -9.65 0.76
CA LEU A 65 -8.51 -8.40 0.26
C LEU A 65 -9.54 -7.27 0.20
N VAL A 66 -10.77 -7.54 -0.21
CA VAL A 66 -11.85 -6.54 -0.22
C VAL A 66 -12.26 -6.15 1.20
N VAL A 67 -12.32 -7.12 2.13
CA VAL A 67 -12.59 -6.90 3.57
C VAL A 67 -11.49 -6.06 4.23
N LEU A 68 -10.21 -6.30 3.89
CA LEU A 68 -9.08 -5.45 4.30
C LEU A 68 -9.35 -3.98 3.96
N GLY A 69 -9.91 -3.74 2.78
CA GLY A 69 -10.37 -2.44 2.32
C GLY A 69 -9.29 -1.64 1.57
N LYS A 70 -9.74 -0.79 0.64
CA LYS A 70 -8.87 -0.08 -0.31
C LYS A 70 -7.82 0.80 0.36
N VAL A 71 -8.17 1.44 1.48
CA VAL A 71 -7.27 2.30 2.26
C VAL A 71 -6.11 1.49 2.81
N CYS A 72 -6.40 0.35 3.45
CA CYS A 72 -5.38 -0.54 4.00
C CYS A 72 -4.51 -1.16 2.90
N HIS A 73 -5.14 -1.65 1.82
CA HIS A 73 -4.42 -2.17 0.65
C HIS A 73 -3.41 -1.16 0.10
N SER A 74 -3.86 0.07 -0.16
CA SER A 74 -3.01 1.13 -0.71
C SER A 74 -1.88 1.53 0.24
N ALA A 75 -2.17 1.65 1.54
CA ALA A 75 -1.17 2.01 2.55
C ALA A 75 -0.10 0.92 2.70
N LEU A 76 -0.48 -0.36 2.71
CA LEU A 76 0.45 -1.48 2.77
C LEU A 76 1.36 -1.53 1.53
N VAL A 77 0.81 -1.32 0.33
CA VAL A 77 1.59 -1.26 -0.92
C VAL A 77 2.60 -0.10 -0.89
N LYS A 78 2.19 1.08 -0.42
CA LYS A 78 3.07 2.25 -0.32
C LYS A 78 4.18 2.00 0.72
N ARG A 79 3.85 1.43 1.89
CA ARG A 79 4.84 1.00 2.89
C ARG A 79 5.84 -0.01 2.35
N THR A 80 5.39 -0.98 1.54
CA THR A 80 6.28 -1.93 0.86
C THR A 80 7.26 -1.20 -0.05
N LEU A 81 6.79 -0.25 -0.85
CA LEU A 81 7.66 0.51 -1.77
C LEU A 81 8.62 1.48 -1.06
N GLU A 82 8.28 1.92 0.16
CA GLU A 82 9.16 2.72 1.01
C GLU A 82 10.23 1.88 1.71
N ASN A 83 10.03 0.57 1.84
CA ASN A 83 10.98 -0.32 2.50
C ASN A 83 12.21 -0.57 1.61
N PRO A 84 13.44 -0.25 2.06
CA PRO A 84 14.66 -0.43 1.29
C PRO A 84 14.93 -1.86 0.80
N LEU A 85 14.33 -2.87 1.44
CA LEU A 85 14.42 -4.27 1.00
C LEU A 85 13.80 -4.50 -0.39
N PHE A 86 12.87 -3.64 -0.80
CA PHE A 86 12.16 -3.74 -2.07
C PHE A 86 12.57 -2.66 -3.07
N LYS A 87 13.72 -2.01 -2.88
CA LYS A 87 14.22 -0.91 -3.72
C LYS A 87 14.39 -1.27 -5.20
N ASP A 88 14.59 -2.56 -5.51
CA ASP A 88 14.80 -3.05 -6.87
C ASP A 88 13.47 -3.30 -7.60
N LEU A 89 12.34 -3.25 -6.90
CA LEU A 89 11.02 -3.28 -7.52
C LEU A 89 10.77 -1.96 -8.26
N ARG A 90 10.19 -2.04 -9.46
CA ARG A 90 9.78 -0.86 -10.22
C ARG A 90 8.49 -0.29 -9.63
N PRO A 91 8.48 0.87 -8.95
CA PRO A 91 7.32 1.33 -8.19
C PRO A 91 6.06 1.48 -9.06
N ALA A 92 6.20 2.06 -10.26
CA ALA A 92 5.10 2.22 -11.20
C ALA A 92 4.47 0.87 -11.61
N THR A 93 5.29 -0.17 -11.80
CA THR A 93 4.81 -1.52 -12.13
C THR A 93 4.04 -2.13 -10.97
N ILE A 94 4.57 -2.03 -9.75
CA ILE A 94 3.92 -2.56 -8.54
C ILE A 94 2.59 -1.84 -8.27
N ILE A 95 2.55 -0.52 -8.41
CA ILE A 95 1.32 0.27 -8.24
C ILE A 95 0.28 -0.16 -9.27
N ALA A 96 0.65 -0.27 -10.55
CA ALA A 96 -0.28 -0.69 -11.60
C ALA A 96 -0.85 -2.09 -11.35
N LYS A 97 0.01 -3.05 -10.98
CA LYS A 97 -0.42 -4.41 -10.63
C LYS A 97 -1.30 -4.45 -9.39
N SER A 98 -0.96 -3.68 -8.37
CA SER A 98 -1.76 -3.56 -7.15
C SER A 98 -3.17 -3.02 -7.41
N ILE A 99 -3.29 -2.01 -8.29
CA ILE A 99 -4.59 -1.48 -8.73
C ILE A 99 -5.36 -2.54 -9.53
N GLN A 100 -4.69 -3.25 -10.43
CA GLN A 100 -5.31 -4.31 -11.21
C GLN A 100 -5.85 -5.43 -10.31
N THR A 101 -5.05 -5.93 -9.36
CA THR A 101 -5.45 -6.96 -8.40
C THR A 101 -6.66 -6.51 -7.59
N TRP A 102 -6.64 -5.27 -7.08
CA TRP A 102 -7.78 -4.70 -6.34
C TRP A 102 -9.06 -4.69 -7.20
N ASN A 103 -8.99 -4.18 -8.43
CA ASN A 103 -10.15 -4.06 -9.30
C ASN A 103 -10.71 -5.44 -9.70
N ASN A 104 -9.84 -6.41 -9.96
CA ASN A 104 -10.25 -7.79 -10.27
C ASN A 104 -11.00 -8.41 -9.10
N CYS A 105 -10.50 -8.25 -7.87
CA CYS A 105 -11.19 -8.75 -6.68
C CYS A 105 -12.50 -8.03 -6.40
N LEU A 106 -12.56 -6.70 -6.60
CA LEU A 106 -13.79 -5.94 -6.42
C LEU A 106 -14.86 -6.39 -7.43
N ALA A 107 -14.51 -6.54 -8.70
CA ALA A 107 -15.41 -7.02 -9.74
C ALA A 107 -15.97 -8.43 -9.45
N LEU A 108 -15.19 -9.28 -8.80
CA LEU A 108 -15.63 -10.62 -8.38
C LEU A 108 -16.75 -10.56 -7.32
N ILE A 109 -16.67 -9.60 -6.39
CA ILE A 109 -17.69 -9.42 -5.35
C ILE A 109 -18.94 -8.71 -5.89
N ASP A 110 -18.75 -7.76 -6.80
CA ASP A 110 -19.85 -7.02 -7.44
C ASP A 110 -20.59 -7.83 -8.51
N SER A 111 -20.01 -8.96 -8.95
CA SER A 111 -20.68 -9.86 -9.89
C SER A 111 -21.94 -10.44 -9.25
N PRO A 112 -23.13 -10.28 -9.86
CA PRO A 112 -24.32 -10.94 -9.37
C PRO A 112 -24.06 -12.44 -9.31
N SER A 113 -24.36 -13.04 -8.16
CA SER A 113 -24.33 -14.50 -8.01
C SER A 113 -25.15 -15.09 -9.16
N PRO A 114 -24.66 -16.12 -9.88
CA PRO A 114 -25.51 -16.83 -10.82
C PRO A 114 -26.73 -17.27 -10.04
N SER A 115 -27.92 -16.83 -10.46
CA SER A 115 -29.16 -17.28 -9.86
C SER A 115 -29.19 -18.79 -10.00
N ALA A 116 -29.21 -19.49 -8.86
CA ALA A 116 -29.33 -20.95 -8.80
C ALA A 116 -30.69 -21.41 -9.29
#